data_AF-A0A959AGR2-F1
#
_entry.id   AF-A0A959AGR2-F1
#
_cell.length_a   1.000
_cell.length_b   1.000
_cell.length_c   1.000
_cell.angle_alpha   90.00
_cell.angle_beta   90.00
_cell.angle_gamma   90.00
#
_symmetry.space_group_name_H-M   'P 1'
#
loop_
_entity.id
_entity.type
_entity.pdbx_description
1 polymer ?
#
loop_
_entity_poly.entity_id
_entity_poly.type
_entity_poly.pdbx_seq_one_letter_code
_entity_poly.pdbx_strand_id
1 'polypeptide(L)' 'MKSIVPTALRAIVVFAVFAGLQYLIPYYLLALGGLVAGVFLYKTSDDRPLALGVLIGSLAFAAFAFAMAQIYPVQ' A
#
# COMPACT_ATOMS: atom_id res chain seq x y z
N MET A 1 -5.38 -23.28 7.77
CA MET A 1 -4.58 -22.09 7.42
C MET A 1 -5.51 -21.12 6.70
N LYS A 2 -5.73 -19.90 7.22
CA LYS A 2 -6.55 -18.90 6.51
C LYS A 2 -5.90 -18.65 5.14
N SER A 3 -6.69 -18.74 4.06
CA SER A 3 -6.18 -18.58 2.69
C SER A 3 -5.37 -17.29 2.56
N ILE A 4 -4.18 -17.36 1.97
CA ILE A 4 -3.31 -16.20 1.70
C ILE A 4 -3.83 -15.35 0.54
N VAL A 5 -4.66 -15.96 -0.32
CA VAL A 5 -5.17 -15.38 -1.56
C VAL A 5 -5.89 -14.04 -1.34
N PRO A 6 -6.81 -13.88 -0.36
CA PRO A 6 -7.49 -12.61 -0.14
C PRO A 6 -6.55 -11.48 0.26
N THR A 7 -5.53 -11.77 1.08
CA THR A 7 -4.54 -10.77 1.50
C THR A 7 -3.70 -10.33 0.31
N ALA A 8 -3.20 -11.28 -0.48
CA ALA A 8 -2.40 -11.00 -1.66
C ALA A 8 -3.17 -10.17 -2.69
N LEU A 9 -4.43 -10.54 -2.97
CA LEU A 9 -5.28 -9.79 -3.90
C LEU A 9 -5.50 -8.35 -3.43
N ARG A 10 -5.76 -8.14 -2.13
CA ARG A 10 -5.95 -6.80 -1.57
C ARG A 10 -4.66 -5.98 -1.60
N ALA A 11 -3.51 -6.59 -1.35
CA ALA A 11 -2.22 -5.93 -1.49
C ALA A 11 -1.96 -5.46 -2.93
N ILE A 12 -2.25 -6.31 -3.92
CA ILE A 12 -2.13 -5.95 -5.35
C ILE A 12 -3.06 -4.79 -5.70
N VAL A 13 -4.31 -4.82 -5.25
CA VAL A 13 -5.27 -3.73 -5.49
C VAL A 13 -4.79 -2.43 -4.87
N VAL A 14 -4.34 -2.44 -3.62
CA VAL A 14 -3.81 -1.24 -2.94
C VAL A 14 -2.61 -0.67 -3.68
N PHE A 15 -1.67 -1.53 -4.08
CA PHE A 15 -0.52 -1.13 -4.88
C PHE A 15 -0.95 -0.47 -6.19
N ALA A 16 -1.84 -1.11 -6.95
CA ALA A 16 -2.31 -0.59 -8.24
C ALA A 16 -3.04 0.74 -8.11
N VAL A 17 -3.89 0.87 -7.08
CA VAL A 17 -4.59 2.13 -6.78
C VAL A 17 -3.61 3.23 -6.42
N PHE A 18 -2.61 2.96 -5.56
CA PHE A 18 -1.61 3.96 -5.18
C PHE A 18 -0.73 4.36 -6.37
N ALA A 19 -0.36 3.41 -7.22
CA ALA A 19 0.36 3.67 -8.46
C ALA A 19 -0.42 4.57 -9.44
N GLY A 20 -1.76 4.53 -9.41
CA GLY A 20 -2.61 5.47 -10.14
C GLY A 20 -2.78 6.81 -9.42
N LEU A 21 -2.99 6.80 -8.11
CA LEU A 21 -3.22 8.02 -7.32
C LEU A 21 -1.97 8.88 -7.17
N GLN A 22 -0.77 8.32 -7.35
CA GLN A 22 0.47 9.07 -7.19
C GLN A 22 0.62 10.26 -8.15
N TYR A 23 -0.13 10.27 -9.27
CA TYR A 23 -0.17 11.39 -10.20
C TYR A 23 -0.97 12.59 -9.67
N LEU A 24 -1.73 12.41 -8.58
CA LEU A 24 -2.52 13.44 -7.92
C LEU A 24 -1.99 13.76 -6.52
N ILE A 25 -1.48 12.75 -5.80
CA ILE A 25 -1.03 12.86 -4.42
C ILE A 25 0.43 12.39 -4.33
N PRO A 26 1.35 13.12 -3.70
CA PRO A 26 2.73 12.69 -3.54
C PRO A 26 2.85 11.27 -2.94
N TYR A 27 3.71 10.44 -3.53
CA TYR A 27 3.81 9.01 -3.19
C TYR A 27 4.08 8.76 -1.70
N TYR A 28 4.88 9.62 -1.05
CA TYR A 28 5.21 9.47 0.36
C TYR A 28 4.00 9.73 1.27
N LEU A 29 3.08 10.63 0.88
CA LEU A 29 1.83 10.85 1.60
C LEU A 29 0.87 9.68 1.41
N LEU A 30 0.77 9.13 0.19
CA LEU A 30 -0.02 7.92 -0.08
C LEU A 30 0.49 6.73 0.72
N ALA A 31 1.81 6.49 0.69
CA ALA A 31 2.45 5.42 1.45
C ALA A 31 2.21 5.55 2.95
N LEU A 32 2.46 6.73 3.53
CA LEU A 32 2.24 6.97 4.96
C LEU A 32 0.76 6.86 5.34
N GLY A 33 -0.14 7.44 4.53
CA GLY A 33 -1.58 7.36 4.74
C GLY A 33 -2.08 5.92 4.70
N GLY A 34 -1.63 5.13 3.72
CA GLY A 34 -1.92 3.71 3.61
C GLY A 34 -1.40 2.90 4.79
N LEU A 35 -0.19 3.18 5.27
CA LEU A 35 0.37 2.54 6.46
C LEU A 35 -0.45 2.86 7.71
N VAL A 36 -0.78 4.13 7.95
CA VAL A 36 -1.59 4.55 9.10
C VAL A 36 -2.98 3.92 9.04
N ALA A 37 -3.64 3.95 7.87
CA ALA A 37 -4.93 3.31 7.66
C ALA A 37 -4.86 1.79 7.88
N GLY A 38 -3.80 1.15 7.38
CA GLY A 38 -3.56 -0.29 7.59
C GLY A 38 -3.37 -0.65 9.06
N VAL A 39 -2.58 0.13 9.82
CA VAL A 39 -2.39 -0.07 11.26
C VAL A 39 -3.69 0.17 12.02
N PHE A 40 -4.44 1.21 11.67
CA PHE A 40 -5.74 1.49 12.25
C PHE A 40 -6.71 0.33 12.02
N LEU A 41 -6.89 -0.11 10.76
CA LEU A 41 -7.72 -1.26 10.40
C LEU A 41 -7.26 -2.54 11.11
N TYR A 42 -5.95 -2.74 11.26
CA TYR A 42 -5.45 -3.88 12.01
C TYR A 42 -5.85 -3.84 13.49
N LYS A 43 -6.02 -2.66 14.07
CA LYS A 43 -6.44 -2.54 15.48
C LYS A 43 -7.96 -2.51 15.66
N THR A 44 -8.71 -2.03 14.68
CA THR A 44 -10.16 -1.74 14.84
C THR A 44 -11.07 -2.64 14.02
N SER A 45 -10.55 -3.40 13.05
CA SER A 45 -11.33 -4.27 12.18
C SER A 45 -11.06 -5.76 12.47
N ASP A 46 -12.11 -6.58 12.29
CA ASP A 46 -12.01 -8.03 12.31
C ASP A 46 -11.49 -8.61 10.97
N ASP A 47 -11.51 -7.83 9.88
CA ASP A 47 -11.00 -8.23 8.57
C ASP A 47 -9.46 -8.11 8.51
N ARG A 48 -8.79 -9.09 9.11
CA ARG A 48 -7.32 -9.19 9.11
C ARG A 48 -6.72 -9.23 7.70
N PRO A 49 -7.28 -9.98 6.73
CA PRO A 49 -6.82 -9.92 5.35
C PRO A 49 -6.87 -8.51 4.74
N LEU A 50 -7.89 -7.70 5.04
CA LEU A 50 -7.93 -6.29 4.62
C LEU A 50 -6.76 -5.51 5.17
N ALA A 51 -6.62 -5.51 6.50
CA ALA A 51 -5.62 -4.70 7.18
C ALA A 51 -4.21 -5.06 6.71
N LEU A 52 -3.92 -6.36 6.62
CA LEU A 52 -2.63 -6.86 6.12
C LEU A 52 -2.44 -6.54 4.64
N GLY A 53 -3.47 -6.66 3.81
CA GLY A 53 -3.41 -6.28 2.39
C GLY A 53 -3.07 -4.81 2.21
N VAL A 54 -3.71 -3.91 2.98
CA VAL A 54 -3.42 -2.47 2.97
C VAL A 54 -1.98 -2.19 3.42
N LEU A 55 -1.53 -2.80 4.51
CA LEU A 55 -0.17 -2.63 5.01
C LEU A 55 0.88 -3.09 4.00
N ILE A 56 0.74 -4.32 3.49
CA ILE A 56 1.69 -4.92 2.55
C ILE A 56 1.69 -4.16 1.23
N GLY A 57 0.51 -3.82 0.69
CA GLY A 57 0.39 -3.04 -0.53
C GLY A 57 1.01 -1.64 -0.41
N SER A 58 0.80 -0.96 0.72
CA SER A 58 1.39 0.35 0.99
C SER A 58 2.91 0.30 1.12
N LEU A 59 3.46 -0.72 1.79
CA LEU A 59 4.91 -0.93 1.89
C LEU A 59 5.54 -1.25 0.54
N ALA A 60 4.91 -2.15 -0.23
CA ALA A 60 5.38 -2.51 -1.56
C ALA A 60 5.37 -1.29 -2.50
N PHE A 61 4.30 -0.49 -2.46
CA PHE A 61 4.21 0.75 -3.22
C PHE A 61 5.28 1.76 -2.78
N ALA A 62 5.49 1.94 -1.46
CA ALA A 62 6.51 2.85 -0.94
C ALA A 62 7.91 2.49 -1.45
N ALA A 63 8.27 1.20 -1.37
CA ALA A 63 9.56 0.70 -1.86
C ALA A 63 9.69 0.89 -3.37
N PHE A 64 8.64 0.57 -4.14
CA PHE A 64 8.61 0.76 -5.58
C PHE A 64 8.76 2.23 -5.97
N ALA A 65 7.93 3.11 -5.42
CA ALA A 65 7.93 4.53 -5.73
C ALA A 65 9.25 5.20 -5.34
N PHE A 66 9.83 4.82 -4.19
CA PHE A 66 11.15 5.29 -3.78
C PHE A 66 12.22 4.84 -4.79
N ALA A 67 12.25 3.56 -5.16
CA ALA A 67 13.22 3.05 -6.14
C ALA A 67 13.06 3.74 -7.49
N MET A 68 11.83 3.96 -7.97
CA MET A 68 11.57 4.68 -9.22
C MET A 68 12.02 6.14 -9.14
N ALA A 69 11.82 6.82 -8.01
CA ALA A 69 12.28 8.19 -7.83
C ALA A 69 13.81 8.33 -7.86
N GLN A 70 14.54 7.28 -7.44
CA GLN A 70 16.01 7.26 -7.53
C GLN A 70 16.50 6.92 -8.95
N ILE A 71 15.81 6.02 -9.66
CA ILE A 71 16.19 5.60 -11.02
C ILE A 71 15.81 6.65 -12.07
N TYR A 72 14.65 7.29 -11.89
CA TYR A 72 14.10 8.32 -12.77
C TYR A 72 13.87 9.62 -11.99
N PRO A 73 14.94 10.29 -11.54
CA PRO A 73 14.80 11.54 -10.83
C PRO A 73 14.18 12.58 -11.76
N VAL A 74 13.05 13.15 -11.36
CA VAL A 74 12.45 14.29 -12.04
C VAL A 74 13.32 15.50 -11.70
N GLN A 75 13.99 16.05 -12.72
CA GLN A 75 14.80 17.27 -12.61
C GLN A 75 13.93 18.51 -12.43
#